data_AF-A0A8H8DDL1-F1
#
_entry.id   AF-A0A8H8DDL1-F1
#
_cell.length_a   1.000
_cell.length_b   1.000
_cell.length_c   1.000
_cell.angle_alpha   90.00
_cell.angle_beta   90.00
_cell.angle_gamma   90.00
#
_symmetry.space_group_name_H-M   'P 1'
#
loop_
_entity.id
_entity.type
_entity.pdbx_description
1 polymer ?
#
loop_
_entity_poly.entity_id
_entity_poly.type
_entity_poly.pdbx_seq_one_letter_code
_entity_poly.pdbx_strand_id
1 'polypeptide(L)'
;MQLLQRQQLLQEQGTPLSQQQHLTNGAGLSGNPVLQQLQMQQMQQQQQQQQQQQQQQQQQQQQQQQIPTIKEVWANNLEYEFNCLRKYINDKSVTIYASMHQETPGIVARAIGSFKTSSDYHFQTIRCNSDLLNLIQFSICFSKGGGNSVIWQFNFAFDLTKEMYSEEHLAMLAQQSSINFQAHMSRGIKHFDFAELMIDSGLLLDNSINWVSYHAGYDLGFLVSLLMNDSLPVDEEEFHWWCDKYFPNFYDLKYIGNQVLGSDEKMNKPSIEYLAEELHLLPISPIIRQAFGSASQQPTSTLHAYLSMECFKELLRQSVDPVRFKGHIWGLGKE
;
A
#
# COMPACT_ATOMS: atom_id res chain seq x y z
N MET A 1 -12.45 -26.11 4.28
CA MET A 1 -13.27 -26.96 3.39
C MET A 1 -14.78 -26.99 3.74
N GLN A 2 -15.37 -25.89 4.22
CA GLN A 2 -16.85 -25.81 4.41
C GLN A 2 -17.49 -24.53 3.83
N LEU A 3 -16.71 -23.67 3.15
CA LEU A 3 -17.23 -22.47 2.48
C LEU A 3 -17.35 -22.61 0.96
N LEU A 4 -16.68 -23.60 0.35
CA LEU A 4 -16.84 -23.90 -1.09
C LEU A 4 -18.26 -24.42 -1.43
N GLN A 5 -18.99 -24.97 -0.46
CA GLN A 5 -20.28 -25.61 -0.70
C GLN A 5 -21.47 -24.62 -0.66
N ARG A 6 -21.25 -23.38 -0.20
CA ARG A 6 -22.31 -22.34 -0.17
C ARG A 6 -22.33 -21.46 -1.42
N GLN A 7 -21.27 -21.47 -2.22
CA GLN A 7 -21.22 -20.78 -3.51
C GLN A 7 -21.78 -21.61 -4.67
N GLN A 8 -21.82 -22.94 -4.56
CA GLN A 8 -22.41 -23.80 -5.59
C GLN A 8 -23.95 -23.81 -5.62
N LEU A 9 -24.63 -23.29 -4.59
CA LEU A 9 -26.10 -23.21 -4.56
C LEU A 9 -26.67 -21.90 -5.13
N LEU A 10 -25.83 -20.98 -5.62
CA LEU A 10 -26.26 -19.72 -6.25
C LEU A 10 -25.88 -19.62 -7.74
N GLN A 11 -25.30 -20.68 -8.32
CA GLN A 11 -25.00 -20.76 -9.77
C GLN A 11 -25.94 -21.69 -10.56
N GLU A 12 -26.96 -22.29 -9.92
CA GLU A 12 -27.96 -23.16 -10.60
C GLU A 12 -29.29 -22.47 -10.93
N GLN A 13 -29.31 -21.16 -11.18
CA GLN A 13 -30.49 -20.48 -11.77
C GLN A 13 -30.14 -19.59 -12.97
N GLY A 14 -29.27 -20.09 -13.85
CA GLY A 14 -29.04 -19.51 -15.16
C GLY A 14 -29.15 -20.57 -16.24
N THR A 15 -30.37 -21.07 -16.51
CA THR A 15 -30.59 -21.93 -17.68
C THR A 15 -30.36 -21.12 -18.95
N PRO A 16 -29.45 -21.53 -19.85
CA PRO A 16 -29.27 -20.88 -21.13
C PRO A 16 -30.46 -21.20 -22.04
N LEU A 17 -31.22 -20.18 -22.44
CA LEU A 17 -32.25 -20.28 -23.48
C LEU A 17 -31.56 -20.45 -24.84
N SER A 18 -31.15 -21.67 -25.16
CA SER A 18 -30.92 -22.09 -26.54
C SER A 18 -31.49 -23.50 -26.75
N GLN A 19 -32.22 -23.65 -27.85
CA GLN A 19 -32.90 -24.86 -28.35
C GLN A 19 -34.30 -25.17 -27.79
N GLN A 20 -35.32 -24.70 -28.52
CA GLN A 20 -36.52 -25.50 -28.75
C GLN A 20 -37.09 -25.21 -30.15
N GLN A 21 -36.61 -25.96 -31.14
CA GLN A 21 -37.43 -26.30 -32.31
C GLN A 21 -38.33 -27.46 -31.89
N HIS A 22 -39.65 -27.29 -31.92
CA HIS A 22 -40.57 -28.36 -32.29
C HIS A 22 -41.95 -27.77 -32.65
N LEU A 23 -42.37 -28.06 -33.90
CA LEU A 23 -43.73 -28.40 -34.34
C LEU A 23 -44.92 -27.74 -33.62
N THR A 24 -45.65 -26.88 -34.34
CA THR A 24 -47.09 -26.75 -34.15
C THR A 24 -47.82 -26.83 -35.49
N ASN A 25 -48.51 -27.95 -35.71
CA ASN A 25 -49.66 -28.00 -36.61
C ASN A 25 -50.91 -27.68 -35.77
N GLY A 26 -51.61 -26.61 -36.12
CA GLY A 26 -53.04 -26.40 -35.86
C GLY A 26 -53.51 -26.12 -34.43
N ALA A 27 -53.81 -24.85 -34.15
CA ALA A 27 -55.12 -24.37 -33.69
C ALA A 27 -54.98 -22.95 -33.16
N GLY A 28 -55.70 -22.02 -33.78
CA GLY A 28 -55.68 -20.61 -33.43
C GLY A 28 -56.11 -20.35 -31.99
N LEU A 29 -55.29 -19.61 -31.26
CA LEU A 29 -55.73 -18.64 -30.28
C LEU A 29 -54.95 -17.37 -30.59
N SER A 30 -55.67 -16.34 -31.01
CA SER A 30 -55.17 -14.98 -31.16
C SER A 30 -54.44 -14.60 -29.88
N GLY A 31 -53.10 -14.62 -29.92
CA GLY A 31 -52.27 -14.01 -28.89
C GLY A 31 -52.70 -12.56 -28.82
N ASN A 32 -53.46 -12.22 -27.79
CA ASN A 32 -54.02 -10.88 -27.65
C ASN A 32 -52.82 -9.92 -27.64
N PRO A 33 -52.64 -9.07 -28.67
CA PRO A 33 -51.42 -8.27 -28.81
C PRO A 33 -51.20 -7.37 -27.59
N VAL A 34 -52.29 -7.04 -26.88
CA VAL A 34 -52.27 -6.33 -25.60
C VAL A 34 -51.54 -7.11 -24.52
N LEU A 35 -51.73 -8.44 -24.43
CA LEU A 35 -51.13 -9.28 -23.38
C LEU A 35 -49.61 -9.43 -23.60
N GLN A 36 -49.19 -9.54 -24.86
CA GLN A 36 -47.78 -9.62 -25.22
C GLN A 36 -47.05 -8.27 -25.04
N GLN A 37 -47.75 -7.17 -25.31
CA GLN A 37 -47.26 -5.82 -25.02
C GLN A 37 -47.12 -5.59 -23.51
N LEU A 38 -48.06 -6.10 -22.70
CA LEU A 38 -48.01 -6.01 -21.23
C LEU A 38 -46.81 -6.76 -20.64
N GLN A 39 -46.49 -7.96 -21.16
CA GLN A 39 -45.31 -8.73 -20.73
C GLN A 39 -43.99 -8.03 -21.06
N MET A 40 -43.85 -7.46 -22.27
CA MET A 40 -42.66 -6.68 -22.61
C MET A 40 -42.52 -5.46 -21.70
N GLN A 41 -43.61 -4.78 -21.39
CA GLN A 41 -43.61 -3.59 -20.53
C GLN A 41 -43.19 -3.92 -19.09
N GLN A 42 -43.64 -5.06 -18.54
CA GLN A 42 -43.19 -5.55 -17.24
C GLN A 42 -41.70 -5.90 -17.21
N MET A 43 -41.20 -6.61 -18.24
CA MET A 43 -39.78 -6.98 -18.31
C MET A 43 -38.88 -5.73 -18.37
N GLN A 44 -39.30 -4.73 -19.15
CA GLN A 44 -38.57 -3.46 -19.28
C GLN A 44 -38.56 -2.66 -17.96
N GLN A 45 -39.67 -2.67 -17.21
CA GLN A 45 -39.75 -2.06 -15.87
C GLN A 45 -38.84 -2.76 -14.86
N GLN A 46 -38.79 -4.10 -14.89
CA GLN A 46 -37.93 -4.89 -14.01
C GLN A 46 -36.45 -4.63 -14.28
N GLN A 47 -36.07 -4.51 -15.56
CA GLN A 47 -34.70 -4.20 -15.98
C GLN A 47 -34.29 -2.78 -15.55
N GLN A 48 -35.19 -1.80 -15.66
CA GLN A 48 -34.97 -0.44 -15.16
C GLN A 48 -34.81 -0.39 -13.64
N GLN A 49 -35.62 -1.14 -12.88
CA GLN A 49 -35.49 -1.21 -11.42
C GLN A 49 -34.18 -1.85 -10.98
N GLN A 50 -33.73 -2.93 -11.65
CA GLN A 50 -32.41 -3.53 -11.37
C GLN A 50 -31.27 -2.57 -11.68
N GLN A 51 -31.32 -1.83 -12.80
CA GLN A 51 -30.32 -0.81 -13.11
C GLN A 51 -30.31 0.33 -12.09
N GLN A 52 -31.48 0.80 -11.63
CA GLN A 52 -31.55 1.83 -10.58
C GLN A 52 -31.02 1.33 -9.24
N GLN A 53 -31.29 0.09 -8.84
CA GLN A 53 -30.73 -0.49 -7.61
C GLN A 53 -29.21 -0.66 -7.70
N GLN A 54 -28.67 -1.10 -8.84
CA GLN A 54 -27.21 -1.17 -9.05
C GLN A 54 -26.57 0.23 -9.04
N GLN A 55 -27.19 1.23 -9.67
CA GLN A 55 -26.69 2.61 -9.62
C GLN A 55 -26.75 3.20 -8.20
N GLN A 56 -27.79 2.92 -7.42
CA GLN A 56 -27.86 3.36 -6.03
C GLN A 56 -26.84 2.65 -5.13
N GLN A 57 -26.60 1.35 -5.33
CA GLN A 57 -25.54 0.64 -4.60
C GLN A 57 -24.14 1.16 -4.97
N GLN A 58 -23.87 1.44 -6.24
CA GLN A 58 -22.61 2.06 -6.67
C GLN A 58 -22.46 3.49 -6.15
N GLN A 59 -23.52 4.30 -6.13
CA GLN A 59 -23.48 5.65 -5.54
C GLN A 59 -23.27 5.62 -4.02
N GLN A 60 -23.86 4.66 -3.31
CA GLN A 60 -23.63 4.49 -1.87
C GLN A 60 -22.20 4.02 -1.56
N GLN A 61 -21.61 3.15 -2.40
CA GLN A 61 -20.19 2.78 -2.29
C GLN A 61 -19.25 3.95 -2.61
N GLN A 62 -19.61 4.82 -3.56
CA GLN A 62 -18.83 6.03 -3.89
C GLN A 62 -18.92 7.11 -2.80
N GLN A 63 -20.03 7.21 -2.06
CA GLN A 63 -20.19 8.19 -0.98
C GLN A 63 -19.38 7.88 0.29
N GLN A 64 -18.79 6.68 0.42
CA GLN A 64 -17.94 6.31 1.55
C GLN A 64 -16.42 6.49 1.30
N GLN A 65 -15.99 6.88 0.09
CA GLN A 65 -14.57 6.99 -0.21
C GLN A 65 -13.97 8.29 0.33
N GLN A 66 -13.32 8.16 1.47
CA GLN A 66 -12.63 9.24 2.16
C GLN A 66 -11.28 9.54 1.49
N ILE A 67 -11.22 10.68 0.79
CA ILE A 67 -10.00 11.12 0.10
C ILE A 67 -8.88 11.37 1.13
N PRO A 68 -7.67 10.81 0.93
CA PRO A 68 -6.55 11.04 1.83
C PRO A 68 -6.10 12.49 1.78
N THR A 69 -5.70 13.05 2.93
CA THR A 69 -5.07 14.37 2.99
C THR A 69 -3.56 14.21 2.88
N ILE A 70 -2.92 14.82 1.89
CA ILE A 70 -1.46 14.80 1.71
C ILE A 70 -0.86 16.11 2.20
N LYS A 71 0.17 16.00 3.04
CA LYS A 71 0.93 17.10 3.62
C LYS A 71 2.36 17.04 3.13
N GLU A 72 2.71 17.90 2.18
CA GLU A 72 4.10 18.02 1.72
C GLU A 72 4.94 18.76 2.76
N VAL A 73 6.03 18.12 3.17
CA VAL A 73 6.96 18.64 4.16
C VAL A 73 8.29 18.92 3.49
N TRP A 74 8.77 20.14 3.69
CA TRP A 74 10.03 20.70 3.23
C TRP A 74 10.74 21.35 4.43
N ALA A 75 11.96 21.84 4.25
CA ALA A 75 12.74 22.39 5.36
C ALA A 75 12.02 23.55 6.08
N ASN A 76 11.26 24.37 5.36
CA ASN A 76 10.61 25.57 5.91
C ASN A 76 9.37 25.29 6.77
N ASN A 77 8.74 24.12 6.65
CA ASN A 77 7.56 23.74 7.43
C ASN A 77 7.75 22.46 8.28
N LEU A 78 8.96 21.90 8.31
CA LEU A 78 9.31 20.68 9.03
C LEU A 78 8.80 20.66 10.48
N GLU A 79 9.20 21.66 11.26
CA GLU A 79 8.83 21.82 12.68
C GLU A 79 7.32 21.94 12.88
N TYR A 80 6.66 22.74 12.04
CA TYR A 80 5.22 22.94 12.10
C TYR A 80 4.47 21.64 11.83
N GLU A 81 4.89 20.87 10.83
CA GLU A 81 4.24 19.61 10.48
C GLU A 81 4.55 18.50 11.49
N PHE A 82 5.76 18.45 12.07
CA PHE A 82 6.04 17.56 13.20
C PHE A 82 5.17 17.89 14.42
N ASN A 83 4.94 19.16 14.74
CA ASN A 83 3.99 19.53 15.80
C ASN A 83 2.55 19.06 15.47
N CYS A 84 2.11 19.20 14.22
CA CYS A 84 0.82 18.67 13.79
C CYS A 84 0.76 17.14 13.89
N LEU A 85 1.83 16.45 13.51
CA LEU A 85 1.96 15.01 13.58
C LEU A 85 1.89 14.53 15.03
N ARG A 86 2.67 15.14 15.94
CA ARG A 86 2.66 14.83 17.38
C ARG A 86 1.25 14.96 17.95
N LYS A 87 0.56 16.07 17.67
CA LYS A 87 -0.85 16.26 18.06
C LYS A 87 -1.77 15.21 17.48
N TYR A 88 -1.57 14.86 16.20
CA TYR A 88 -2.35 13.83 15.54
C TYR A 88 -2.20 12.51 16.28
N ILE A 89 -0.99 12.02 16.54
CA ILE A 89 -0.75 10.70 17.17
C ILE A 89 -0.94 10.67 18.69
N ASN A 90 -1.12 11.81 19.35
CA ASN A 90 -1.23 11.88 20.81
C ASN A 90 -2.52 11.26 21.37
N ASP A 91 -3.59 11.18 20.57
CA ASP A 91 -4.79 10.44 20.98
C ASP A 91 -4.53 8.93 20.93
N LYS A 92 -4.28 8.36 22.12
CA LYS A 92 -4.02 6.94 22.38
C LYS A 92 -5.29 6.13 22.69
N SER A 93 -6.47 6.74 22.62
CA SER A 93 -7.75 6.02 22.80
C SER A 93 -8.11 5.15 21.58
N VAL A 94 -7.46 5.41 20.45
CA VAL A 94 -7.63 4.70 19.18
C VAL A 94 -6.32 4.07 18.74
N THR A 95 -6.41 2.90 18.11
CA THR A 95 -5.25 2.26 17.49
C THR A 95 -4.74 3.12 16.34
N ILE A 96 -3.43 3.36 16.33
CA ILE A 96 -2.76 4.14 15.29
C ILE A 96 -1.98 3.18 14.41
N TYR A 97 -2.31 3.19 13.12
CA TYR A 97 -1.53 2.52 12.09
C TYR A 97 -0.75 3.56 11.29
N ALA A 98 0.53 3.28 11.04
CA ALA A 98 1.46 4.10 10.29
C ALA A 98 2.07 3.26 9.17
N SER A 99 1.53 3.41 7.96
CA SER A 99 2.08 2.77 6.77
C SER A 99 3.16 3.65 6.18
N MET A 100 4.35 3.08 5.95
CA MET A 100 5.51 3.83 5.49
C MET A 100 6.01 3.34 4.13
N HIS A 101 6.62 4.27 3.37
CA HIS A 101 7.32 3.96 2.13
C HIS A 101 8.34 5.06 1.81
N GLN A 102 9.44 4.70 1.16
CA GLN A 102 10.55 5.62 0.84
C GLN A 102 10.87 5.65 -0.65
N GLU A 103 11.38 6.79 -1.10
CA GLU A 103 12.07 6.89 -2.40
C GLU A 103 13.56 7.01 -2.13
N THR A 104 14.32 6.09 -2.73
CA THR A 104 15.77 5.96 -2.55
C THR A 104 16.46 6.18 -3.89
N PRO A 105 17.77 6.48 -3.92
CA PRO A 105 18.49 6.68 -5.18
C PRO A 105 18.83 5.36 -5.90
N GLY A 106 18.14 4.27 -5.58
CA GLY A 106 18.35 2.94 -6.12
C GLY A 106 19.45 2.15 -5.40
N ILE A 107 19.99 1.15 -6.09
CA ILE A 107 21.05 0.27 -5.59
C ILE A 107 22.32 0.57 -6.39
N VAL A 108 23.39 0.97 -5.72
CA VAL A 108 24.69 1.28 -6.35
C VAL A 108 25.78 0.27 -6.00
N ALA A 109 25.58 -0.51 -4.94
CA ALA A 109 26.53 -1.49 -4.46
C ALA A 109 25.90 -2.88 -4.28
N ARG A 110 26.71 -3.93 -4.42
CA ARG A 110 26.38 -5.30 -4.03
C ARG A 110 27.41 -5.76 -3.02
N ALA A 111 26.98 -6.52 -2.03
CA ALA A 111 27.91 -7.08 -1.05
C ALA A 111 28.88 -8.05 -1.75
N ILE A 112 30.17 -7.96 -1.42
CA ILE A 112 31.22 -8.83 -1.96
C ILE A 112 31.74 -9.71 -0.82
N GLY A 113 31.79 -11.02 -1.03
CA GLY A 113 32.31 -11.95 -0.04
C GLY A 113 31.62 -13.30 -0.07
N SER A 114 31.85 -14.09 0.97
CA SER A 114 31.14 -15.34 1.24
C SER A 114 30.06 -15.09 2.29
N PHE A 115 28.84 -15.52 2.01
CA PHE A 115 27.67 -15.31 2.87
C PHE A 115 27.16 -16.65 3.36
N LYS A 116 26.65 -16.70 4.60
CA LYS A 116 26.19 -17.94 5.22
C LYS A 116 24.86 -18.42 4.61
N THR A 117 24.01 -17.49 4.23
CA THR A 117 22.66 -17.73 3.68
C THR A 117 22.33 -16.67 2.63
N SER A 118 21.24 -16.89 1.86
CA SER A 118 20.72 -15.86 0.97
C SER A 118 20.21 -14.64 1.74
N SER A 119 19.65 -14.83 2.94
CA SER A 119 19.23 -13.76 3.85
C SER A 119 20.40 -12.86 4.22
N ASP A 120 21.52 -13.46 4.62
CA ASP A 120 22.75 -12.74 4.98
C ASP A 120 23.27 -11.91 3.79
N TYR A 121 23.29 -12.47 2.58
CA TYR A 121 23.65 -11.70 1.36
C TYR A 121 22.69 -10.51 1.10
N HIS A 122 21.39 -10.72 1.27
CA HIS A 122 20.40 -9.66 1.10
C HIS A 122 20.59 -8.56 2.16
N PHE A 123 20.76 -8.94 3.42
CA PHE A 123 21.04 -8.01 4.51
C PHE A 123 22.30 -7.20 4.25
N GLN A 124 23.42 -7.84 3.93
CA GLN A 124 24.68 -7.12 3.65
C GLN A 124 24.55 -6.18 2.45
N THR A 125 23.70 -6.51 1.48
CA THR A 125 23.42 -5.62 0.34
C THR A 125 22.56 -4.42 0.76
N ILE A 126 21.54 -4.62 1.61
CA ILE A 126 20.76 -3.51 2.19
C ILE A 126 21.70 -2.60 2.98
N ARG A 127 22.46 -3.19 3.90
CA ARG A 127 23.42 -2.49 4.75
C ARG A 127 24.36 -1.59 3.97
N CYS A 128 25.07 -2.13 2.98
CA CYS A 128 26.05 -1.34 2.25
C CYS A 128 25.40 -0.19 1.45
N ASN A 129 24.18 -0.34 0.95
CA ASN A 129 23.50 0.75 0.24
C ASN A 129 22.91 1.77 1.21
N SER A 130 22.33 1.35 2.32
CA SER A 130 21.78 2.25 3.35
C SER A 130 22.85 3.14 3.98
N ASP A 131 24.08 2.61 4.18
CA ASP A 131 25.19 3.39 4.73
C ASP A 131 25.83 4.34 3.71
N LEU A 132 25.69 4.07 2.40
CA LEU A 132 26.30 4.86 1.32
C LEU A 132 25.37 5.93 0.74
N LEU A 133 24.06 5.73 0.83
CA LEU A 133 23.07 6.49 0.09
C LEU A 133 22.17 7.30 1.03
N ASN A 134 21.64 8.41 0.53
CA ASN A 134 20.72 9.26 1.28
C ASN A 134 19.28 9.13 0.75
N LEU A 135 18.30 9.22 1.65
CA LEU A 135 16.88 9.22 1.30
C LEU A 135 16.50 10.43 0.46
N ILE A 136 15.60 10.25 -0.51
CA ILE A 136 15.04 11.34 -1.33
C ILE A 136 13.68 11.76 -0.77
N GLN A 137 12.78 10.80 -0.54
CA GLN A 137 11.48 11.03 0.09
C GLN A 137 11.15 9.96 1.12
N PHE A 138 10.34 10.33 2.11
CA PHE A 138 9.73 9.41 3.06
C PHE A 138 8.26 9.77 3.26
N SER A 139 7.37 8.83 3.02
CA SER A 139 5.93 9.00 3.17
C SER A 139 5.42 8.15 4.33
N ILE A 140 4.67 8.77 5.23
CA ILE A 140 3.94 8.06 6.30
C ILE A 140 2.45 8.33 6.14
N CYS A 141 1.70 7.29 5.78
CA CYS A 141 0.25 7.28 5.75
C CYS A 141 -0.29 6.81 7.10
N PHE A 142 -0.96 7.70 7.83
CA PHE A 142 -1.62 7.37 9.07
C PHE A 142 -3.10 7.06 8.86
N SER A 143 -3.60 6.08 9.61
CA SER A 143 -5.02 5.85 9.78
C SER A 143 -5.36 5.62 11.24
N LYS A 144 -6.42 6.30 11.70
CA LYS A 144 -6.99 6.18 13.04
C LYS A 144 -8.44 5.71 12.93
N GLY A 145 -8.69 4.46 13.33
CA GLY A 145 -10.03 3.87 13.21
C GLY A 145 -10.57 3.93 11.77
N GLY A 146 -11.83 4.36 11.62
CA GLY A 146 -12.50 4.51 10.31
C GLY A 146 -12.45 5.92 9.70
N GLY A 147 -11.54 6.78 10.16
CA GLY A 147 -11.38 8.14 9.63
C GLY A 147 -10.43 8.25 8.43
N ASN A 148 -10.44 9.43 7.77
CA ASN A 148 -9.65 9.67 6.56
C ASN A 148 -8.16 9.46 6.85
N SER A 149 -7.47 8.83 5.90
CA SER A 149 -6.02 8.71 5.97
C SER A 149 -5.35 10.08 5.82
N VAL A 150 -4.29 10.33 6.58
CA VAL A 150 -3.46 11.54 6.46
C VAL A 150 -2.03 11.12 6.17
N ILE A 151 -1.43 11.69 5.15
CA ILE A 151 -0.11 11.31 4.64
C ILE A 151 0.83 12.49 4.82
N TRP A 152 1.92 12.31 5.57
CA TRP A 152 3.04 13.25 5.58
C TRP A 152 4.09 12.74 4.59
N GLN A 153 4.42 13.58 3.61
CA GLN A 153 5.47 13.33 2.63
C GLN A 153 6.65 14.24 2.92
N PHE A 154 7.70 13.69 3.51
CA PHE A 154 8.94 14.38 3.80
C PHE A 154 9.84 14.37 2.57
N ASN A 155 10.24 15.55 2.11
CA ASN A 155 11.11 15.72 0.95
C ASN A 155 12.50 16.16 1.41
N PHE A 156 13.49 15.28 1.26
CA PHE A 156 14.84 15.51 1.78
C PHE A 156 15.73 16.32 0.84
N ALA A 157 16.76 16.95 1.40
CA ALA A 157 17.79 17.61 0.63
C ALA A 157 18.53 16.55 -0.20
N PHE A 158 18.60 16.75 -1.52
CA PHE A 158 19.29 15.82 -2.42
C PHE A 158 19.97 16.61 -3.53
N ASP A 159 21.30 16.57 -3.56
CA ASP A 159 22.14 17.31 -4.51
C ASP A 159 22.83 16.33 -5.46
N LEU A 160 22.35 16.26 -6.70
CA LEU A 160 22.87 15.34 -7.72
C LEU A 160 24.36 15.56 -8.04
N THR A 161 24.95 16.69 -7.65
CA THR A 161 26.38 16.95 -7.84
C THR A 161 27.26 16.35 -6.74
N LYS A 162 26.66 15.92 -5.62
CA LYS A 162 27.35 15.42 -4.43
C LYS A 162 26.95 14.00 -4.06
N GLU A 163 25.70 13.62 -4.31
CA GLU A 163 25.13 12.35 -3.91
C GLU A 163 25.52 11.22 -4.86
N MET A 164 25.66 10.00 -4.32
CA MET A 164 25.74 8.78 -5.14
C MET A 164 24.33 8.29 -5.49
N TYR A 165 24.16 7.75 -6.69
CA TYR A 165 22.87 7.28 -7.16
C TYR A 165 22.97 6.31 -8.34
N SER A 166 21.90 5.56 -8.58
CA SER A 166 21.67 4.82 -9.82
C SER A 166 20.99 5.72 -10.86
N GLU A 167 21.66 5.96 -11.99
CA GLU A 167 21.16 6.85 -13.05
C GLU A 167 19.81 6.35 -13.62
N GLU A 168 19.68 5.04 -13.83
CA GLU A 168 18.44 4.40 -14.28
C GLU A 168 17.29 4.65 -13.29
N HIS A 169 17.56 4.48 -11.99
CA HIS A 169 16.54 4.67 -10.95
C HIS A 169 16.12 6.14 -10.83
N LEU A 170 17.06 7.08 -10.90
CA LEU A 170 16.73 8.51 -10.86
C LEU A 170 15.91 8.96 -12.07
N ALA A 171 16.23 8.45 -13.27
CA ALA A 171 15.44 8.72 -14.45
C ALA A 171 14.00 8.23 -14.28
N MET A 172 13.83 7.03 -13.69
CA MET A 172 12.52 6.50 -13.32
C MET A 172 11.78 7.42 -12.34
N LEU A 173 12.43 7.86 -11.25
CA LEU A 173 11.81 8.76 -10.27
C LEU A 173 11.40 10.12 -10.87
N ALA A 174 12.24 10.69 -11.72
CA ALA A 174 11.95 11.96 -12.39
C ALA A 174 10.76 11.85 -13.36
N GLN A 175 10.71 10.77 -14.16
CA GLN A 175 9.72 10.63 -15.23
C GLN A 175 8.40 10.02 -14.74
N GLN A 176 8.46 9.05 -13.82
CA GLN A 176 7.33 8.24 -13.42
C GLN A 176 6.75 8.69 -12.08
N SER A 177 7.59 8.96 -11.08
CA SER A 177 7.17 9.47 -9.76
C SER A 177 7.09 11.00 -9.69
N SER A 178 7.42 11.70 -10.79
CA SER A 178 7.40 13.17 -10.89
C SER A 178 8.24 13.90 -9.83
N ILE A 179 9.36 13.29 -9.40
CA ILE A 179 10.26 13.91 -8.41
C ILE A 179 10.98 15.13 -9.03
N ASN A 180 10.88 16.27 -8.34
CA ASN A 180 11.57 17.51 -8.73
C ASN A 180 12.89 17.67 -7.96
N PHE A 181 13.98 17.13 -8.51
CA PHE A 181 15.31 17.21 -7.88
C PHE A 181 15.80 18.64 -7.63
N GLN A 182 15.40 19.63 -8.45
CA GLN A 182 15.74 21.03 -8.19
C GLN A 182 15.09 21.55 -6.91
N ALA A 183 13.87 21.12 -6.62
CA ALA A 183 13.20 21.44 -5.36
C ALA A 183 13.86 20.73 -4.16
N HIS A 184 14.25 19.46 -4.31
CA HIS A 184 15.01 18.73 -3.30
C HIS A 184 16.34 19.44 -2.97
N MET A 185 17.10 19.83 -3.99
CA MET A 185 18.37 20.54 -3.80
C MET A 185 18.21 21.89 -3.06
N SER A 186 17.13 22.64 -3.35
CA SER A 186 16.97 24.03 -2.85
C SER A 186 16.14 24.16 -1.58
N ARG A 187 15.21 23.23 -1.31
CA ARG A 187 14.21 23.32 -0.23
C ARG A 187 14.11 22.06 0.62
N GLY A 188 14.87 21.03 0.29
CA GLY A 188 14.79 19.74 0.96
C GLY A 188 15.21 19.78 2.42
N ILE A 189 14.61 18.90 3.21
CA ILE A 189 14.89 18.71 4.63
C ILE A 189 16.28 18.10 4.80
N LYS A 190 17.10 18.65 5.70
CA LYS A 190 18.33 17.95 6.09
C LYS A 190 17.95 16.69 6.86
N HIS A 191 18.57 15.57 6.52
CA HIS A 191 18.25 14.28 7.12
C HIS A 191 18.37 14.28 8.65
N PHE A 192 19.39 14.97 9.19
CA PHE A 192 19.60 15.05 10.64
C PHE A 192 18.52 15.87 11.37
N ASP A 193 18.08 17.00 10.79
CA ASP A 193 16.99 17.81 11.35
C ASP A 193 15.69 16.99 11.43
N PHE A 194 15.43 16.13 10.43
CA PHE A 194 14.32 15.17 10.47
C PHE A 194 14.52 14.10 11.54
N ALA A 195 15.72 13.49 11.61
CA ALA A 195 16.01 12.41 12.54
C ALA A 195 15.83 12.86 14.00
N GLU A 196 16.28 14.06 14.34
CA GLU A 196 16.10 14.66 15.67
C GLU A 196 14.62 14.75 16.05
N LEU A 197 13.79 15.33 15.17
CA LEU A 197 12.35 15.46 15.39
C LEU A 197 11.61 14.12 15.36
N MET A 198 12.12 13.14 14.61
CA MET A 198 11.54 11.80 14.54
C MET A 198 11.75 11.05 15.87
N ILE A 199 12.93 11.17 16.47
CA ILE A 199 13.29 10.55 17.76
C ILE A 199 12.35 10.97 18.89
N ASP A 200 11.97 12.25 18.98
CA ASP A 200 11.10 12.78 20.03
C ASP A 200 9.62 12.93 19.62
N SER A 201 9.25 12.44 18.43
CA SER A 201 7.89 12.56 17.89
C SER A 201 6.84 11.74 18.66
N GLY A 202 7.25 10.68 19.34
CA GLY A 202 6.35 9.66 19.89
C GLY A 202 5.89 8.61 18.87
N LEU A 203 6.50 8.56 17.68
CA LEU A 203 6.29 7.50 16.69
C LEU A 203 7.18 6.27 16.91
N LEU A 204 8.38 6.49 17.44
CA LEU A 204 9.36 5.46 17.72
C LEU A 204 9.29 5.03 19.18
N LEU A 205 9.76 3.82 19.49
CA LEU A 205 9.85 3.29 20.86
C LEU A 205 8.47 3.18 21.57
N ASP A 206 7.36 3.30 20.84
CA ASP A 206 6.00 3.34 21.39
C ASP A 206 5.17 2.14 20.94
N ASN A 207 4.77 1.30 21.91
CA ASN A 207 3.94 0.12 21.70
C ASN A 207 2.49 0.42 21.26
N SER A 208 2.05 1.69 21.28
CA SER A 208 0.74 2.08 20.75
C SER A 208 0.74 2.26 19.22
N ILE A 209 1.93 2.42 18.62
CA ILE A 209 2.08 2.67 17.18
C ILE A 209 2.28 1.34 16.47
N ASN A 210 1.55 1.14 15.37
CA ASN A 210 1.60 -0.06 14.54
C ASN A 210 2.13 0.30 13.16
N TRP A 211 3.39 -0.03 12.91
CA TRP A 211 4.07 0.25 11.67
C TRP A 211 3.78 -0.81 10.62
N VAL A 212 3.54 -0.36 9.39
CA VAL A 212 3.27 -1.21 8.24
C VAL A 212 4.18 -0.76 7.10
N SER A 213 4.78 -1.70 6.38
CA SER A 213 5.47 -1.43 5.11
C SER A 213 5.27 -2.63 4.18
N TYR A 214 5.67 -2.49 2.92
CA TYR A 214 5.66 -3.57 1.94
C TYR A 214 7.09 -3.83 1.48
N HIS A 215 7.61 -5.04 1.72
CA HIS A 215 8.97 -5.43 1.35
C HIS A 215 10.03 -4.55 2.03
N ALA A 216 9.96 -4.50 3.36
CA ALA A 216 10.45 -3.39 4.17
C ALA A 216 11.96 -3.35 4.42
N GLY A 217 12.74 -4.31 3.91
CA GLY A 217 14.16 -4.43 4.23
C GLY A 217 14.94 -3.14 3.99
N TYR A 218 14.77 -2.51 2.82
CA TYR A 218 15.39 -1.22 2.52
C TYR A 218 14.77 -0.06 3.32
N ASP A 219 13.44 0.00 3.44
CA ASP A 219 12.76 1.05 4.21
C ASP A 219 13.31 1.13 5.66
N LEU A 220 13.43 -0.04 6.30
CA LEU A 220 14.00 -0.16 7.64
C LEU A 220 15.51 0.08 7.66
N GLY A 221 16.26 -0.44 6.68
CA GLY A 221 17.70 -0.21 6.58
C GLY A 221 18.07 1.27 6.57
N PHE A 222 17.48 2.04 5.65
CA PHE A 222 17.73 3.48 5.57
C PHE A 222 17.26 4.23 6.81
N LEU A 223 16.07 3.92 7.32
CA LEU A 223 15.52 4.64 8.47
C LEU A 223 16.29 4.35 9.75
N VAL A 224 16.68 3.08 9.99
CA VAL A 224 17.49 2.70 11.15
C VAL A 224 18.88 3.32 11.06
N SER A 225 19.54 3.28 9.88
CA SER A 225 20.84 3.93 9.66
C SER A 225 20.77 5.43 10.00
N LEU A 226 19.74 6.11 9.48
CA LEU A 226 19.51 7.53 9.74
C LEU A 226 19.25 7.83 11.23
N LEU A 227 18.43 7.02 11.90
CA LEU A 227 18.07 7.23 13.31
C LEU A 227 19.20 6.88 14.28
N MET A 228 20.03 5.89 13.94
CA MET A 228 21.26 5.60 14.68
C MET A 228 22.31 6.69 14.48
N ASN A 229 22.27 7.37 13.32
CA ASN A 229 23.31 8.30 12.89
C ASN A 229 24.70 7.64 12.94
N ASP A 230 24.74 6.38 12.52
CA ASP A 230 25.92 5.53 12.46
C ASP A 230 25.70 4.46 11.38
N SER A 231 26.77 3.77 10.97
CA SER A 231 26.66 2.65 10.05
C SER A 231 25.80 1.53 10.66
N LEU A 232 25.04 0.85 9.81
CA LEU A 232 24.23 -0.28 10.24
C LEU A 232 25.10 -1.40 10.82
N PRO A 233 24.56 -2.15 11.81
CA PRO A 233 25.25 -3.29 12.40
C PRO A 233 25.71 -4.31 11.35
N VAL A 234 26.88 -4.91 11.58
CA VAL A 234 27.40 -5.96 10.69
C VAL A 234 26.56 -7.23 10.76
N ASP A 235 26.04 -7.54 11.96
CA ASP A 235 25.25 -8.73 12.21
C ASP A 235 23.76 -8.46 12.04
N GLU A 236 23.10 -9.31 11.24
CA GLU A 236 21.66 -9.21 10.95
C GLU A 236 20.81 -9.27 12.24
N GLU A 237 21.21 -10.09 13.22
CA GLU A 237 20.51 -10.19 14.52
C GLU A 237 20.55 -8.87 15.31
N GLU A 238 21.64 -8.11 15.22
CA GLU A 238 21.76 -6.79 15.87
C GLU A 238 20.94 -5.72 15.12
N PHE A 239 20.88 -5.80 13.78
CA PHE A 239 19.97 -4.96 13.01
C PHE A 239 18.49 -5.20 13.39
N HIS A 240 18.09 -6.46 13.53
CA HIS A 240 16.75 -6.81 14.01
C HIS A 240 16.46 -6.24 15.40
N TRP A 241 17.44 -6.26 16.31
CA TRP A 241 17.28 -5.63 17.62
C TRP A 241 16.97 -4.14 17.52
N TRP A 242 17.63 -3.40 16.61
CA TRP A 242 17.33 -1.98 16.38
C TRP A 242 15.95 -1.76 15.76
N CYS A 243 15.56 -2.60 14.81
CA CYS A 243 14.21 -2.60 14.23
C CYS A 243 13.15 -2.80 15.31
N ASP A 244 13.29 -3.84 16.15
CA ASP A 244 12.35 -4.15 17.23
C ASP A 244 12.31 -3.05 18.29
N LYS A 245 13.46 -2.42 18.55
CA LYS A 245 13.55 -1.31 19.49
C LYS A 245 12.79 -0.10 18.96
N TYR A 246 13.12 0.40 17.77
CA TYR A 246 12.50 1.60 17.22
C TYR A 246 11.04 1.39 16.81
N PHE A 247 10.69 0.20 16.30
CA PHE A 247 9.39 -0.14 15.72
C PHE A 247 8.79 -1.37 16.43
N PRO A 248 8.39 -1.22 17.70
CA PRO A 248 8.03 -2.37 18.53
C PRO A 248 6.79 -3.13 18.04
N ASN A 249 5.94 -2.54 17.20
CA ASN A 249 4.95 -3.28 16.40
C ASN A 249 5.19 -2.95 14.93
N PHE A 250 5.69 -3.93 14.18
CA PHE A 250 6.02 -3.80 12.78
C PHE A 250 5.43 -4.96 11.97
N TYR A 251 4.90 -4.67 10.79
CA TYR A 251 4.23 -5.64 9.91
C TYR A 251 4.66 -5.45 8.46
N ASP A 252 5.33 -6.44 7.87
CA ASP A 252 5.66 -6.47 6.44
C ASP A 252 4.53 -7.12 5.63
N LEU A 253 3.84 -6.33 4.83
CA LEU A 253 2.71 -6.77 4.01
C LEU A 253 3.08 -7.79 2.94
N LYS A 254 4.33 -7.78 2.46
CA LYS A 254 4.76 -8.79 1.49
C LYS A 254 4.87 -10.15 2.15
N TYR A 255 5.37 -10.18 3.38
CA TYR A 255 5.38 -11.39 4.20
C TYR A 255 3.97 -11.86 4.52
N ILE A 256 3.11 -10.97 5.04
CA ILE A 256 1.72 -11.33 5.37
C ILE A 256 0.96 -11.82 4.15
N GLY A 257 1.03 -11.09 3.03
CA GLY A 257 0.36 -11.45 1.77
C GLY A 257 0.77 -12.84 1.29
N ASN A 258 2.07 -13.14 1.30
CA ASN A 258 2.57 -14.48 0.93
C ASN A 258 2.06 -15.59 1.86
N GLN A 259 1.97 -15.33 3.17
CA GLN A 259 1.47 -16.31 4.14
C GLN A 259 -0.04 -16.54 4.04
N VAL A 260 -0.82 -15.51 3.69
CA VAL A 260 -2.29 -15.56 3.66
C VAL A 260 -2.83 -16.04 2.32
N LEU A 261 -2.27 -15.54 1.21
CA LEU A 261 -2.76 -15.82 -0.14
C LEU A 261 -2.17 -17.11 -0.75
N GLY A 262 -1.13 -17.66 -0.12
CA GLY A 262 -0.42 -18.86 -0.57
C GLY A 262 0.72 -18.54 -1.53
N SER A 263 1.80 -19.33 -1.42
CA SER A 263 2.98 -19.22 -2.28
C SER A 263 2.73 -19.91 -3.62
N ASP A 264 2.18 -19.20 -4.61
CA ASP A 264 2.29 -19.71 -5.97
C ASP A 264 3.71 -19.41 -6.48
N GLU A 265 4.61 -20.40 -6.43
CA GLU A 265 6.02 -20.32 -6.83
C GLU A 265 6.22 -19.80 -8.27
N LYS A 266 5.16 -19.78 -9.08
CA LYS A 266 5.16 -19.25 -10.45
C LYS A 266 5.03 -17.73 -10.55
N MET A 267 4.72 -17.02 -9.46
CA MET A 267 4.52 -15.58 -9.50
C MET A 267 5.80 -14.82 -9.14
N ASN A 268 6.47 -14.33 -10.19
CA ASN A 268 7.58 -13.39 -10.08
C ASN A 268 7.18 -12.20 -9.20
N LYS A 269 7.76 -12.13 -7.99
CA LYS A 269 7.85 -10.95 -7.12
C LYS A 269 6.60 -10.05 -7.17
N PRO A 270 5.50 -10.43 -6.49
CA PRO A 270 4.31 -9.59 -6.45
C PRO A 270 4.68 -8.18 -5.96
N SER A 271 4.05 -7.18 -6.59
CA SER A 271 4.15 -5.77 -6.19
C SER A 271 3.02 -5.41 -5.21
N ILE A 272 3.03 -4.20 -4.67
CA ILE A 272 1.91 -3.76 -3.82
C ILE A 272 0.60 -3.67 -4.60
N GLU A 273 0.66 -3.30 -5.88
CA GLU A 273 -0.49 -3.25 -6.78
C GLU A 273 -1.06 -4.64 -7.01
N TYR A 274 -0.20 -5.64 -7.18
CA TYR A 274 -0.64 -7.02 -7.26
C TYR A 274 -1.40 -7.45 -5.99
N LEU A 275 -0.86 -7.15 -4.81
CA LEU A 275 -1.56 -7.43 -3.55
C LEU A 275 -2.91 -6.67 -3.49
N ALA A 276 -2.95 -5.41 -3.93
CA ALA A 276 -4.18 -4.63 -3.99
C ALA A 276 -5.20 -5.21 -4.99
N GLU A 277 -4.75 -5.78 -6.11
CA GLU A 277 -5.57 -6.50 -7.09
C GLU A 277 -6.21 -7.77 -6.47
N GLU A 278 -5.40 -8.60 -5.82
CA GLU A 278 -5.86 -9.82 -5.12
C GLU A 278 -6.84 -9.51 -3.99
N LEU A 279 -6.65 -8.38 -3.31
CA LEU A 279 -7.56 -7.89 -2.28
C LEU A 279 -8.75 -7.10 -2.83
N HIS A 280 -8.90 -7.03 -4.17
CA HIS A 280 -9.99 -6.33 -4.86
C HIS A 280 -10.10 -4.83 -4.52
N LEU A 281 -8.96 -4.19 -4.25
CA LEU A 281 -8.83 -2.75 -3.99
C LEU A 281 -8.55 -1.94 -5.27
N LEU A 282 -8.28 -2.62 -6.39
CA LEU A 282 -8.09 -2.02 -7.71
C LEU A 282 -9.34 -2.18 -8.61
N PRO A 283 -9.61 -1.22 -9.52
CA PRO A 283 -8.84 0.01 -9.75
C PRO A 283 -9.10 1.08 -8.67
N ILE A 284 -8.06 1.83 -8.33
CA ILE A 284 -8.18 3.03 -7.47
C ILE A 284 -9.14 4.01 -8.13
N SER A 285 -10.09 4.54 -7.35
CA SER A 285 -11.06 5.49 -7.88
C SER A 285 -10.38 6.73 -8.46
N PRO A 286 -10.92 7.31 -9.56
CA PRO A 286 -10.30 8.46 -10.22
C PRO A 286 -10.09 9.66 -9.28
N ILE A 287 -11.00 9.87 -8.32
CA ILE A 287 -10.92 10.97 -7.36
C ILE A 287 -9.77 10.80 -6.37
N ILE A 288 -9.52 9.57 -5.89
CA ILE A 288 -8.37 9.25 -5.04
C ILE A 288 -7.09 9.37 -5.85
N ARG A 289 -7.06 8.83 -7.07
CA ARG A 289 -5.88 8.94 -7.96
C ARG A 289 -5.49 10.39 -8.23
N GLN A 290 -6.49 11.27 -8.45
CA GLN A 290 -6.25 12.70 -8.66
C GLN A 290 -5.60 13.36 -7.43
N ALA A 291 -5.91 12.91 -6.21
CA ALA A 291 -5.31 13.45 -4.98
C ALA A 291 -3.79 13.23 -4.93
N PHE A 292 -3.26 12.20 -5.60
CA PHE A 292 -1.84 11.89 -5.68
C PHE A 292 -1.11 12.59 -6.84
N GLY A 293 -1.81 13.43 -7.61
CA GLY A 293 -1.21 14.29 -8.65
C GLY A 293 -0.58 13.55 -9.85
N SER A 294 -0.68 12.22 -9.92
CA SER A 294 -0.01 11.43 -10.96
C SER A 294 -0.93 11.13 -12.15
N ALA A 295 -0.49 11.55 -13.34
CA ALA A 295 -0.99 11.06 -14.62
C ALA A 295 -0.26 9.78 -15.10
N SER A 296 0.78 9.34 -14.38
CA SER A 296 1.59 8.17 -14.71
C SER A 296 0.98 6.88 -14.16
N GLN A 297 1.40 5.73 -14.71
CA GLN A 297 0.92 4.42 -14.26
C GLN A 297 1.59 3.95 -12.96
N GLN A 298 2.79 4.47 -12.64
CA GLN A 298 3.53 4.07 -11.44
C GLN A 298 3.11 4.89 -10.22
N PRO A 299 3.07 4.30 -9.01
CA PRO A 299 2.63 5.02 -7.83
C PRO A 299 3.74 5.90 -7.28
N THR A 300 3.38 7.14 -6.96
CA THR A 300 4.23 8.01 -6.14
C THR A 300 4.46 7.39 -4.76
N SER A 301 5.51 7.84 -4.07
CA SER A 301 5.78 7.44 -2.67
C SER A 301 4.55 7.46 -1.77
N THR A 302 3.75 8.53 -1.87
CA THR A 302 2.52 8.69 -1.11
C THR A 302 1.43 7.68 -1.49
N LEU A 303 1.33 7.32 -2.77
CA LEU A 303 0.35 6.34 -3.24
C LEU A 303 0.74 4.93 -2.80
N HIS A 304 2.03 4.60 -2.79
CA HIS A 304 2.55 3.35 -2.24
C HIS A 304 2.23 3.21 -0.74
N ALA A 305 2.50 4.25 0.05
CA ALA A 305 2.18 4.25 1.49
C ALA A 305 0.67 4.12 1.73
N TYR A 306 -0.15 4.78 0.90
CA TYR A 306 -1.61 4.69 0.94
C TYR A 306 -2.11 3.27 0.58
N LEU A 307 -1.66 2.70 -0.53
CA LEU A 307 -2.04 1.36 -0.95
C LEU A 307 -1.66 0.30 0.08
N SER A 308 -0.47 0.43 0.68
CA SER A 308 -0.04 -0.42 1.78
C SER A 308 -1.01 -0.31 2.97
N MET A 309 -1.43 0.90 3.35
CA MET A 309 -2.43 1.09 4.41
C MET A 309 -3.77 0.42 4.06
N GLU A 310 -4.28 0.60 2.85
CA GLU A 310 -5.57 0.03 2.44
C GLU A 310 -5.52 -1.51 2.33
N CYS A 311 -4.43 -2.08 1.81
CA CYS A 311 -4.21 -3.53 1.82
C CYS A 311 -4.21 -4.08 3.24
N PHE A 312 -3.51 -3.40 4.16
CA PHE A 312 -3.47 -3.82 5.56
C PHE A 312 -4.85 -3.77 6.21
N LYS A 313 -5.62 -2.69 6.03
CA LYS A 313 -7.00 -2.57 6.53
C LYS A 313 -7.90 -3.68 5.99
N GLU A 314 -7.75 -4.02 4.71
CA GLU A 314 -8.53 -5.06 4.06
C GLU A 314 -8.21 -6.45 4.64
N LEU A 315 -6.93 -6.75 4.89
CA LEU A 315 -6.52 -7.97 5.59
C LEU A 315 -7.14 -8.04 7.01
N LEU A 316 -7.14 -6.93 7.76
CA LEU A 316 -7.80 -6.88 9.07
C LEU A 316 -9.32 -7.11 8.95
N ARG A 317 -9.97 -6.53 7.93
CA ARG A 317 -11.41 -6.72 7.65
C ARG A 317 -11.73 -8.19 7.34
N GLN A 318 -10.81 -8.89 6.69
CA GLN A 318 -10.89 -10.33 6.43
C GLN A 318 -10.53 -11.19 7.66
N SER A 319 -10.39 -10.59 8.85
CA SER A 319 -10.06 -11.27 10.11
C SER A 319 -8.69 -11.96 10.12
N VAL A 320 -7.75 -11.47 9.31
CA VAL A 320 -6.33 -11.85 9.45
C VAL A 320 -5.80 -11.23 10.74
N ASP A 321 -5.29 -12.07 11.65
CA ASP A 321 -4.66 -11.60 12.88
C ASP A 321 -3.22 -11.14 12.60
N PRO A 322 -2.94 -9.82 12.62
CA PRO A 322 -1.62 -9.30 12.27
C PRO A 322 -0.56 -9.69 13.30
N VAL A 323 -0.94 -9.94 14.56
CA VAL A 323 0.00 -10.21 15.67
C VAL A 323 0.87 -11.44 15.38
N ARG A 324 0.33 -12.40 14.63
CA ARG A 324 1.05 -13.61 14.21
C ARG A 324 2.27 -13.33 13.32
N PHE A 325 2.30 -12.18 12.67
CA PHE A 325 3.32 -11.81 11.69
C PHE A 325 4.21 -10.65 12.15
N LYS A 326 4.01 -10.19 13.40
CA LYS A 326 4.75 -9.09 14.01
C LYS A 326 6.26 -9.33 13.92
N GLY A 327 7.01 -8.29 13.53
CA GLY A 327 8.48 -8.28 13.50
C GLY A 327 9.13 -9.05 12.34
N HIS A 328 8.35 -9.77 11.53
CA HIS A 328 8.88 -10.47 10.37
C HIS A 328 9.13 -9.49 9.22
N ILE A 329 10.32 -9.54 8.63
CA ILE A 329 10.74 -8.69 7.52
C ILE A 329 10.96 -9.59 6.30
N TRP A 330 10.34 -9.28 5.16
CA TRP A 330 10.46 -10.15 4.00
C TRP A 330 11.90 -10.26 3.51
N GLY A 331 12.38 -11.50 3.34
CA GLY A 331 13.71 -11.79 2.80
C GLY A 331 14.86 -11.60 3.79
N LEU A 332 14.55 -11.30 5.06
CA LEU A 332 15.48 -11.22 6.19
C LEU A 332 15.04 -12.19 7.31
N GLY A 333 15.98 -12.62 8.14
CA GLY A 333 15.77 -13.53 9.26
C GLY A 333 15.91 -15.02 8.92
N LYS A 334 15.66 -15.88 9.91
CA LYS A 334 15.62 -17.34 9.74
C LYS A 334 14.18 -17.72 9.38
N GLU A 335 14.01 -18.35 8.21
CA GLU A 335 12.72 -18.88 7.72
C GLU A 335 12.08 -19.90 8.67
#